data_AF-A0A7X2MFC0-F1
#
_entry.id   AF-A0A7X2MFC0-F1
#
_cell.length_a   1.000
_cell.length_b   1.000
_cell.length_c   1.000
_cell.angle_alpha   90.00
_cell.angle_beta   90.00
_cell.angle_gamma   90.00
#
_symmetry.space_group_name_H-M   'P 1'
#
loop_
_entity.id
_entity.type
_entity.pdbx_description
1 polymer ?
#
loop_
_entity_poly.entity_id
_entity_poly.type
_entity_poly.pdbx_seq_one_letter_code
_entity_poly.pdbx_strand_id
1 'polypeptide(L)'
;EMLNYLHSHYDLSNTIILSCSDGGSGYEPSVFYELALGCKHYEHFLDRYHLMRKIDERTYFCKQKLVDKLKRAIRSYSKKDVDLILDTMESIADVRKDSIQAIEYIRLLRRYIRRNWKYIKPIGKRELPGIENYKGLGTFESNHRPFSYRMKKQGRAWSKKGAENMVRVINSINNGDFSEAISVNWEKKLEKILDIEVDMRELLNNEFENHQIKQGRIVNYGSSSSSFGRFKKRIME
;
A
#
# COMPACT_ATOMS: atom_id res chain seq x y z
N GLU A 1 -3.06 23.74 -0.57
CA GLU A 1 -3.45 23.71 0.86
C GLU A 1 -2.36 23.11 1.75
N MET A 2 -1.97 21.84 1.56
CA MET A 2 -0.90 21.19 2.35
C MET A 2 0.46 21.92 2.27
N LEU A 3 0.88 22.37 1.08
CA LEU A 3 2.15 23.09 0.90
C LEU A 3 2.17 24.38 1.74
N ASN A 4 1.12 25.18 1.64
CA ASN A 4 0.98 26.43 2.40
C ASN A 4 1.03 26.16 3.90
N TYR A 5 0.38 25.09 4.37
CA TYR A 5 0.44 24.68 5.76
C TYR A 5 1.88 24.33 6.21
N LEU A 6 2.61 23.54 5.42
CA LEU A 6 4.00 23.19 5.78
C LEU A 6 4.87 24.45 5.85
N HIS A 7 4.78 25.33 4.86
CA HIS A 7 5.56 26.56 4.84
C HIS A 7 5.14 27.60 5.89
N SER A 8 3.88 27.59 6.36
CA SER A 8 3.42 28.51 7.39
C SER A 8 3.73 28.03 8.81
N HIS A 9 3.93 26.73 9.02
CA HIS A 9 4.13 26.13 10.34
C HIS A 9 5.54 25.60 10.60
N TYR A 10 6.33 25.35 9.56
CA TYR A 10 7.67 24.79 9.69
C TYR A 10 8.69 25.60 8.89
N ASP A 11 9.77 26.01 9.56
CA ASP A 11 10.97 26.50 8.88
C ASP A 11 11.84 25.32 8.45
N LEU A 12 11.87 25.06 7.15
CA LEU A 12 12.63 23.96 6.56
C LEU A 12 14.06 24.37 6.16
N SER A 13 14.44 25.65 6.28
CA SER A 13 15.67 26.21 5.72
C SER A 13 16.96 25.50 6.16
N ASN A 14 16.97 24.91 7.36
CA ASN A 14 18.09 24.12 7.88
C ASN A 14 17.77 22.61 8.03
N THR A 15 16.71 22.14 7.36
CA THR A 15 16.20 20.76 7.46
C THR A 15 16.55 19.95 6.22
N ILE A 16 17.03 18.72 6.41
CA ILE A 16 17.23 17.74 5.34
C ILE A 16 15.99 16.86 5.24
N ILE A 17 15.38 16.80 4.05
CA ILE A 17 14.18 16.02 3.81
C ILE A 17 14.52 14.81 2.95
N LEU A 18 14.18 13.62 3.45
CA LEU A 18 14.34 12.36 2.74
C LEU A 18 12.96 11.78 2.48
N SER A 19 12.69 11.41 1.23
CA SER A 19 11.42 10.77 0.84
C SER A 19 11.66 9.39 0.23
N CYS A 20 10.71 8.49 0.44
CA CYS A 20 10.74 7.13 -0.11
C CYS A 20 9.35 6.78 -0.64
N SER A 21 9.25 6.37 -1.91
CA SER A 21 7.98 5.91 -2.49
C SER A 21 8.16 4.84 -3.55
N ASP A 22 7.08 4.15 -3.90
CA ASP A 22 7.04 3.15 -4.97
C ASP A 22 6.90 3.76 -6.38
N GLY A 23 6.69 5.09 -6.45
CA GLY A 23 6.46 5.84 -7.68
C GLY A 23 5.09 5.57 -8.31
N GLY A 24 4.09 5.18 -7.51
CA GLY A 24 2.69 5.13 -7.92
C GLY A 24 2.12 6.52 -8.21
N SER A 25 0.93 6.55 -8.84
CA SER A 25 0.24 7.80 -9.18
C SER A 25 0.01 8.67 -7.95
N GLY A 26 0.48 9.92 -7.97
CA GLY A 26 0.44 10.85 -6.84
C GLY A 26 1.58 10.68 -5.83
N TYR A 27 2.48 9.73 -6.05
CA TYR A 27 3.67 9.47 -5.23
C TYR A 27 4.94 9.54 -6.08
N GLU A 28 4.91 10.32 -7.16
CA GLU A 28 6.07 10.58 -8.00
C GLU A 28 7.09 11.47 -7.27
N PRO A 29 8.38 11.39 -7.63
CA PRO A 29 9.42 12.25 -7.06
C PRO A 29 9.11 13.75 -7.15
N SER A 30 8.40 14.19 -8.19
CA SER A 30 8.00 15.60 -8.36
C SER A 30 7.04 16.08 -7.28
N VAL A 31 6.09 15.25 -6.87
CA VAL A 31 5.11 15.59 -5.82
C VAL A 31 5.84 15.81 -4.50
N PHE A 32 6.79 14.94 -4.16
CA PHE A 32 7.61 15.08 -2.95
C PHE A 32 8.58 16.26 -3.02
N TYR A 33 9.10 16.57 -4.22
CA TYR A 33 9.95 17.75 -4.41
C TYR A 33 9.19 19.04 -4.08
N GLU A 34 7.96 19.16 -4.54
CA GLU A 34 7.10 20.30 -4.21
C GLU A 34 6.91 20.45 -2.70
N LEU A 35 6.67 19.33 -1.99
CA LEU A 35 6.52 19.34 -0.52
C LEU A 35 7.80 19.68 0.24
N ALA A 36 8.96 19.51 -0.39
CA ALA A 36 10.28 19.77 0.19
C ALA A 36 10.85 21.13 -0.23
N LEU A 37 10.07 21.99 -0.89
CA LEU A 37 10.52 23.33 -1.26
C LEU A 37 10.95 24.11 -0.01
N GLY A 38 11.99 24.93 -0.16
CA GLY A 38 12.55 25.71 0.95
C GLY A 38 13.38 24.92 1.96
N CYS A 39 13.57 23.61 1.77
CA CYS A 39 14.47 22.84 2.63
C CYS A 39 15.95 23.04 2.30
N LYS A 40 16.84 22.74 3.26
CA LYS A 40 18.30 22.78 3.06
C LYS A 40 18.77 21.82 1.97
N HIS A 41 18.21 20.61 1.99
CA HIS A 41 18.56 19.56 1.05
C HIS A 41 17.44 18.53 0.97
N TYR A 42 17.12 18.11 -0.25
CA TYR A 42 16.07 17.12 -0.51
C TYR A 42 16.62 15.96 -1.32
N GLU A 43 16.32 14.74 -0.87
CA GLU A 43 16.71 13.53 -1.58
C GLU A 43 15.55 12.51 -1.65
N HIS A 44 15.31 11.97 -2.83
CA HIS A 44 14.25 10.98 -3.09
C HIS A 44 14.79 9.57 -3.33
N PHE A 45 14.17 8.58 -2.71
CA PHE A 45 14.56 7.17 -2.81
C PHE A 45 13.41 6.34 -3.38
N LEU A 46 13.76 5.42 -4.26
CA LEU A 46 12.82 4.39 -4.68
C LEU A 46 12.66 3.37 -3.56
N ASP A 47 11.41 2.98 -3.30
CA ASP A 47 11.10 1.95 -2.32
C ASP A 47 11.81 0.62 -2.69
N ARG A 48 12.63 0.16 -1.74
CA ARG A 48 13.44 -1.05 -1.92
C ARG A 48 12.59 -2.30 -1.97
N TYR A 49 11.51 -2.39 -1.18
CA TYR A 49 10.63 -3.55 -1.17
C TYR A 49 9.95 -3.72 -2.54
N HIS A 50 9.39 -2.66 -3.09
CA HIS A 50 8.75 -2.69 -4.41
C HIS A 50 9.74 -2.98 -5.55
N LEU A 51 10.97 -2.45 -5.46
CA LEU A 51 12.04 -2.80 -6.39
C LEU A 51 12.38 -4.30 -6.32
N MET A 52 12.61 -4.84 -5.11
CA MET A 52 12.94 -6.26 -4.93
C MET A 52 11.80 -7.15 -5.41
N ARG A 53 10.55 -6.80 -5.10
CA ARG A 53 9.37 -7.53 -5.55
C ARG A 53 9.24 -7.55 -7.06
N LYS A 54 9.45 -6.41 -7.74
CA LYS A 54 9.45 -6.34 -9.22
C LYS A 54 10.55 -7.18 -9.86
N ILE A 55 11.71 -7.29 -9.21
CA ILE A 55 12.79 -8.17 -9.67
C ILE A 55 12.27 -9.61 -9.60
N ASP A 56 11.79 -10.05 -8.45
CA ASP A 56 11.30 -11.43 -8.26
C ASP A 56 10.16 -11.78 -9.24
N GLU A 57 9.18 -10.89 -9.39
CA GLU A 57 8.06 -11.04 -10.33
C GLU A 57 8.52 -11.21 -11.79
N ARG A 58 9.55 -10.45 -12.21
CA ARG A 58 10.00 -10.40 -13.61
C ARG A 58 11.12 -11.37 -13.93
N THR A 59 11.73 -11.99 -12.93
CA THR A 59 12.80 -12.97 -13.09
C THR A 59 12.38 -14.36 -12.59
N TYR A 60 11.09 -14.67 -12.50
CA TYR A 60 10.55 -15.94 -11.99
C TYR A 60 11.15 -17.18 -12.68
N PHE A 61 11.57 -17.04 -13.93
CA PHE A 61 12.14 -18.10 -14.74
C PHE A 61 13.65 -18.29 -14.58
N CYS A 62 14.33 -17.38 -13.88
CA CYS A 62 15.76 -17.43 -13.64
C CYS A 62 16.08 -18.25 -12.38
N LYS A 63 17.27 -18.88 -12.34
CA LYS A 63 17.75 -19.53 -11.12
C LYS A 63 17.94 -18.49 -10.02
N GLN A 64 17.52 -18.82 -8.78
CA GLN A 64 17.60 -17.92 -7.63
C GLN A 64 19.00 -17.31 -7.43
N LYS A 65 20.06 -18.10 -7.65
CA LYS A 65 21.46 -17.62 -7.56
C LYS A 65 21.75 -16.43 -8.48
N LEU A 66 21.14 -16.38 -9.68
CA LEU A 66 21.29 -15.28 -10.63
C LEU A 66 20.46 -14.06 -10.19
N VAL A 67 19.24 -14.27 -9.69
CA VAL A 67 18.39 -13.23 -9.11
C VAL A 67 19.09 -12.56 -7.92
N ASP A 68 19.72 -13.35 -7.05
CA ASP A 68 20.47 -12.83 -5.90
C ASP A 68 21.71 -12.04 -6.32
N LYS A 69 22.38 -12.44 -7.41
CA LYS A 69 23.48 -11.66 -8.01
C LYS A 69 22.96 -10.30 -8.47
N LEU A 70 21.80 -10.24 -9.16
CA LEU A 70 21.20 -8.97 -9.59
C LEU A 70 20.87 -8.08 -8.39
N LYS A 71 20.22 -8.65 -7.36
CA LYS A 71 19.90 -7.94 -6.12
C LYS A 71 21.15 -7.38 -5.43
N ARG A 72 22.26 -8.15 -5.39
CA ARG A 72 23.54 -7.68 -4.86
C ARG A 72 24.15 -6.56 -5.71
N ALA A 73 24.16 -6.70 -7.04
CA ALA A 73 24.66 -5.68 -7.94
C ALA A 73 23.93 -4.33 -7.75
N ILE A 74 22.60 -4.38 -7.62
CA ILE A 74 21.77 -3.21 -7.31
C ILE A 74 22.14 -2.59 -5.96
N ARG A 75 22.27 -3.40 -4.88
CA ARG A 75 22.67 -2.90 -3.55
C ARG A 75 24.06 -2.26 -3.56
N SER A 76 24.98 -2.83 -4.33
CA SER A 76 26.32 -2.27 -4.53
C SER A 76 26.34 -1.06 -5.47
N TYR A 77 25.21 -0.70 -6.08
CA TYR A 77 25.08 0.36 -7.07
C TYR A 77 26.03 0.21 -8.27
N SER A 78 26.27 -1.04 -8.70
CA SER A 78 27.13 -1.36 -9.85
C SER A 78 26.31 -1.47 -11.13
N LYS A 79 26.33 -0.43 -11.95
CA LYS A 79 25.56 -0.41 -13.22
C LYS A 79 26.09 -1.47 -14.20
N LYS A 80 27.42 -1.63 -14.27
CA LYS A 80 28.08 -2.63 -15.13
C LYS A 80 27.61 -4.05 -14.81
N ASP A 81 27.60 -4.41 -13.52
CA ASP A 81 27.17 -5.76 -13.11
C ASP A 81 25.68 -5.97 -13.34
N VAL A 82 24.86 -4.94 -13.10
CA VAL A 82 23.42 -5.00 -13.40
C VAL A 82 23.17 -5.26 -14.88
N ASP A 83 23.82 -4.51 -15.77
CA ASP A 83 23.65 -4.67 -17.22
C ASP A 83 24.12 -6.07 -17.66
N LEU A 84 25.30 -6.53 -17.23
CA LEU A 84 25.83 -7.87 -17.55
C LEU A 84 24.88 -9.00 -17.10
N ILE A 85 24.32 -8.88 -15.90
CA ILE A 85 23.40 -9.90 -15.36
C ILE A 85 22.08 -9.87 -16.13
N LEU A 86 21.56 -8.69 -16.48
CA LEU A 86 20.35 -8.57 -17.30
C LEU A 86 20.55 -9.14 -18.70
N ASP A 87 21.72 -8.95 -19.32
CA ASP A 87 22.06 -9.55 -20.61
C ASP A 87 22.04 -11.09 -20.51
N THR A 88 22.60 -11.64 -19.43
CA THR A 88 22.55 -13.09 -19.16
C THR A 88 21.11 -13.58 -18.98
N MET A 89 20.27 -12.84 -18.25
CA MET A 89 18.86 -13.17 -18.05
C MET A 89 18.06 -13.11 -19.36
N GLU A 90 18.42 -12.18 -20.25
CA GLU A 90 17.85 -12.03 -21.59
C GLU A 90 18.19 -13.23 -22.48
N SER A 91 19.45 -13.68 -22.49
CA SER A 91 19.83 -14.92 -23.18
C SER A 91 19.10 -16.15 -22.64
N ILE A 92 18.87 -16.23 -21.32
CA ILE A 92 18.06 -17.29 -20.73
C ILE A 92 16.60 -17.20 -21.20
N ALA A 93 16.04 -16.00 -21.26
CA ALA A 93 14.66 -15.78 -21.70
C ALA A 93 14.44 -16.22 -23.16
N ASP A 94 15.42 -16.00 -24.04
CA ASP A 94 15.33 -16.29 -25.47
C ASP A 94 15.22 -17.79 -25.79
N VAL A 95 15.88 -18.65 -25.00
CA VAL A 95 15.92 -20.11 -25.21
C VAL A 95 14.69 -20.83 -24.62
N ARG A 96 13.76 -20.10 -23.99
CA ARG A 96 12.63 -20.71 -23.27
C ARG A 96 11.40 -20.94 -24.15
N LYS A 97 10.57 -21.91 -23.74
CA LYS A 97 9.26 -22.18 -24.35
C LYS A 97 8.27 -21.00 -24.21
N ASP A 98 8.38 -20.23 -23.13
CA ASP A 98 7.62 -19.00 -22.85
C ASP A 98 8.43 -17.72 -23.18
N SER A 99 9.25 -17.77 -24.25
CA SER A 99 10.22 -16.72 -24.58
C SER A 99 9.61 -15.32 -24.69
N ILE A 100 8.44 -15.17 -25.32
CA ILE A 100 7.81 -13.85 -25.53
C ILE A 100 7.56 -13.11 -24.21
N GLN A 101 6.98 -13.80 -23.20
CA GLN A 101 6.69 -13.19 -21.91
C GLN A 101 7.97 -12.93 -21.11
N ALA A 102 8.90 -13.89 -21.11
CA ALA A 102 10.16 -13.76 -20.39
C ALA A 102 11.00 -12.59 -20.94
N ILE A 103 11.10 -12.45 -22.27
CA ILE A 103 11.80 -11.35 -22.94
C ILE A 103 11.15 -10.02 -22.58
N GLU A 104 9.82 -9.91 -22.65
CA GLU A 104 9.14 -8.66 -22.29
C GLU A 104 9.36 -8.30 -20.83
N TYR A 105 9.38 -9.28 -19.92
CA TYR A 105 9.65 -9.03 -18.50
C TYR A 105 11.05 -8.49 -18.25
N ILE A 106 12.08 -9.01 -18.93
CA ILE A 106 13.43 -8.45 -18.85
C ILE A 106 13.48 -7.06 -19.46
N ARG A 107 12.84 -6.83 -20.61
CA ARG A 107 12.74 -5.51 -21.24
C ARG A 107 12.13 -4.48 -20.31
N LEU A 108 11.01 -4.83 -19.66
CA LEU A 108 10.33 -3.99 -18.70
C LEU A 108 11.17 -3.77 -17.43
N LEU A 109 11.87 -4.79 -16.93
CA LEU A 109 12.75 -4.69 -15.76
C LEU A 109 13.92 -3.75 -16.03
N ARG A 110 14.61 -3.93 -17.17
CA ARG A 110 15.72 -3.05 -17.60
C ARG A 110 15.25 -1.60 -17.72
N ARG A 111 14.10 -1.36 -18.37
CA ARG A 111 13.51 -0.02 -18.48
C ARG A 111 13.20 0.59 -17.10
N TYR A 112 12.62 -0.20 -16.19
CA TYR A 112 12.28 0.24 -14.84
C TYR A 112 13.52 0.60 -14.01
N ILE A 113 14.55 -0.25 -14.01
CA ILE A 113 15.81 0.01 -13.29
C ILE A 113 16.48 1.26 -13.87
N ARG A 114 16.58 1.37 -15.19
CA ARG A 114 17.21 2.51 -15.86
C ARG A 114 16.54 3.84 -15.51
N ARG A 115 15.21 3.89 -15.57
CA ARG A 115 14.43 5.10 -15.24
C ARG A 115 14.64 5.54 -13.79
N ASN A 116 14.74 4.57 -12.88
CA ASN A 116 14.85 4.86 -11.44
C ASN A 116 16.29 4.82 -10.91
N TRP A 117 17.30 4.70 -11.76
CA TRP A 117 18.68 4.44 -11.32
C TRP A 117 19.20 5.51 -10.34
N LYS A 118 18.87 6.78 -10.56
CA LYS A 118 19.19 7.87 -9.62
C LYS A 118 18.61 7.60 -8.23
N TYR A 119 17.34 7.19 -8.16
CA TYR A 119 16.59 6.98 -6.92
C TYR A 119 16.90 5.65 -6.23
N ILE A 120 17.53 4.70 -6.93
CA ILE A 120 17.99 3.42 -6.36
C ILE A 120 19.28 3.59 -5.53
N LYS A 121 20.04 4.67 -5.75
CA LYS A 121 21.34 4.90 -5.12
C LYS A 121 21.25 4.73 -3.60
N PRO A 122 22.04 3.84 -2.97
CA PRO A 122 21.98 3.66 -1.52
C PRO A 122 22.32 4.93 -0.76
N ILE A 123 21.70 5.13 0.41
CA ILE A 123 21.91 6.34 1.25
C ILE A 123 23.39 6.55 1.60
N GLY A 124 24.12 5.51 2.01
CA GLY A 124 25.55 5.61 2.32
C GLY A 124 26.46 5.90 1.12
N LYS A 125 25.91 5.97 -0.11
CA LYS A 125 26.64 6.44 -1.30
C LYS A 125 26.21 7.84 -1.74
N ARG A 126 25.18 8.41 -1.11
CA ARG A 126 24.75 9.78 -1.31
C ARG A 126 25.46 10.58 -0.23
N GLU A 127 26.33 11.50 -0.63
CA GLU A 127 27.17 12.31 0.26
C GLU A 127 26.30 13.31 1.04
N LEU A 128 25.47 12.79 1.93
CA LEU A 128 24.45 13.54 2.66
C LEU A 128 24.98 13.87 4.06
N PRO A 129 25.09 15.16 4.41
CA PRO A 129 25.69 15.58 5.67
C PRO A 129 24.86 15.10 6.87
N GLY A 130 25.52 14.54 7.88
CA GLY A 130 24.91 14.15 9.15
C GLY A 130 24.15 12.82 9.16
N ILE A 131 24.13 12.07 8.05
CA ILE A 131 23.40 10.78 7.94
C ILE A 131 24.27 9.62 7.45
N GLU A 132 25.59 9.72 7.60
CA GLU A 132 26.58 8.74 7.15
C GLU A 132 26.32 7.32 7.71
N ASN A 133 25.83 7.24 8.95
CA ASN A 133 25.56 5.98 9.65
C ASN A 133 24.10 5.48 9.50
N TYR A 134 23.27 6.15 8.69
CA TYR A 134 21.86 5.81 8.58
C TYR A 134 21.65 4.56 7.72
N LYS A 135 21.09 3.49 8.31
CA LYS A 135 20.97 2.16 7.66
C LYS A 135 19.87 2.07 6.60
N GLY A 136 19.05 3.10 6.47
CA GLY A 136 18.10 3.27 5.37
C GLY A 136 16.75 3.79 5.82
N LEU A 137 15.98 4.28 4.85
CA LEU A 137 14.62 4.75 5.07
C LEU A 137 13.74 3.54 5.41
N GLY A 138 13.06 3.62 6.56
CA GLY A 138 12.17 2.56 7.04
C GLY A 138 11.09 2.22 6.02
N THR A 139 10.56 0.99 6.09
CA THR A 139 9.46 0.57 5.23
C THR A 139 8.16 1.25 5.67
N PHE A 140 7.53 2.03 4.78
CA PHE A 140 6.22 2.64 5.04
C PHE A 140 5.15 1.61 5.45
N GLU A 141 5.29 0.36 4.98
CA GLU A 141 4.35 -0.72 5.24
C GLU A 141 4.13 -0.99 6.74
N SER A 142 5.15 -0.89 7.59
CA SER A 142 4.97 -1.08 9.03
C SER A 142 4.12 0.02 9.67
N ASN A 143 4.23 1.25 9.19
CA ASN A 143 3.46 2.40 9.68
C ASN A 143 2.03 2.40 9.12
N HIS A 144 1.82 1.90 7.91
CA HIS A 144 0.49 1.81 7.30
C HIS A 144 -0.34 0.61 7.83
N ARG A 145 0.33 -0.46 8.26
CA ARG A 145 -0.31 -1.72 8.69
C ARG A 145 -1.36 -1.56 9.80
N PRO A 146 -1.16 -0.76 10.87
CA PRO A 146 -2.20 -0.51 11.88
C PRO A 146 -3.52 0.00 11.27
N PHE A 147 -3.43 0.92 10.31
CA PHE A 147 -4.59 1.46 9.60
C PHE A 147 -5.27 0.40 8.74
N SER A 148 -4.51 -0.30 7.91
CA SER A 148 -5.05 -1.35 7.04
C SER A 148 -5.69 -2.48 7.83
N TYR A 149 -5.06 -2.93 8.91
CA TYR A 149 -5.60 -4.02 9.74
C TYR A 149 -6.86 -3.60 10.48
N ARG A 150 -6.91 -2.35 10.94
CA ARG A 150 -8.09 -1.84 11.64
C ARG A 150 -9.25 -1.54 10.70
N MET A 151 -8.96 -1.00 9.52
CA MET A 151 -9.98 -0.42 8.64
C MET A 151 -10.37 -1.31 7.46
N LYS A 152 -9.52 -2.25 7.01
CA LYS A 152 -9.79 -3.12 5.86
C LYS A 152 -10.23 -4.52 6.31
N LYS A 153 -11.09 -5.17 5.50
CA LYS A 153 -11.42 -6.61 5.59
C LYS A 153 -12.03 -7.10 6.93
N GLN A 154 -12.61 -6.21 7.73
CA GLN A 154 -13.30 -6.56 8.99
C GLN A 154 -14.84 -6.53 8.87
N GLY A 155 -15.40 -6.48 7.65
CA GLY A 155 -16.85 -6.37 7.42
C GLY A 155 -17.47 -5.05 7.90
N ARG A 156 -16.64 -4.04 8.24
CA ARG A 156 -17.08 -2.72 8.73
C ARG A 156 -17.07 -1.72 7.60
N ALA A 157 -18.17 -0.99 7.44
CA ALA A 157 -18.20 0.24 6.65
C ALA A 157 -17.93 1.42 7.58
N TRP A 158 -17.09 2.36 7.14
CA TRP A 158 -16.78 3.56 7.91
C TRP A 158 -17.41 4.76 7.23
N SER A 159 -18.17 5.57 7.98
CA SER A 159 -18.47 6.93 7.55
C SER A 159 -17.18 7.75 7.49
N LYS A 160 -17.13 8.83 6.70
CA LYS A 160 -15.94 9.70 6.60
C LYS A 160 -15.45 10.15 7.99
N LYS A 161 -16.38 10.62 8.83
CA LYS A 161 -16.10 11.03 10.22
C LYS A 161 -15.62 9.87 11.09
N GLY A 162 -16.21 8.67 10.93
CA GLY A 162 -15.80 7.47 11.65
C GLY A 162 -14.37 7.02 11.29
N ALA A 163 -14.02 7.07 10.01
CA ALA A 163 -12.68 6.78 9.53
C ALA A 163 -11.66 7.81 10.06
N GLU A 164 -11.97 9.10 9.98
CA GLU A 164 -11.13 10.17 10.53
C GLU A 164 -10.87 10.00 12.03
N ASN A 165 -11.90 9.69 12.82
CA ASN A 165 -11.75 9.44 14.25
C ASN A 165 -10.90 8.20 14.54
N MET A 166 -11.09 7.12 13.76
CA MET A 166 -10.29 5.90 13.94
C MET A 166 -8.81 6.13 13.61
N VAL A 167 -8.52 6.91 12.56
CA VAL A 167 -7.16 7.35 12.23
C VAL A 167 -6.55 8.15 13.38
N ARG A 168 -7.30 9.07 13.99
CA ARG A 168 -6.84 9.83 15.16
C ARG A 168 -6.50 8.91 16.35
N VAL A 169 -7.36 7.95 16.67
CA VAL A 169 -7.11 6.98 17.74
C VAL A 169 -5.84 6.17 17.48
N ILE A 170 -5.65 5.66 16.26
CA ILE A 170 -4.45 4.89 15.89
C ILE A 170 -3.20 5.77 16.01
N ASN A 171 -3.24 7.00 15.52
CA ASN A 171 -2.14 7.95 15.65
C ASN A 171 -1.81 8.22 17.13
N SER A 172 -2.83 8.44 17.94
CA SER A 172 -2.66 8.71 19.36
C SER A 172 -2.01 7.56 20.11
N ILE A 173 -2.39 6.33 19.77
CA ILE A 173 -1.78 5.12 20.33
C ILE A 173 -0.31 5.03 19.90
N ASN A 174 -0.01 5.26 18.62
CA ASN A 174 1.34 5.17 18.09
C ASN A 174 2.27 6.27 18.65
N ASN A 175 1.73 7.45 18.92
CA ASN A 175 2.48 8.57 19.49
C ASN A 175 2.60 8.50 21.02
N GLY A 176 1.91 7.56 21.67
CA GLY A 176 1.88 7.43 23.14
C GLY A 176 1.00 8.47 23.85
N ASP A 177 0.32 9.35 23.11
CA ASP A 177 -0.52 10.41 23.66
C ASP A 177 -1.96 9.95 23.98
N PHE A 178 -2.34 8.73 23.60
CA PHE A 178 -3.71 8.24 23.79
C PHE A 178 -4.15 8.22 25.27
N SER A 179 -3.25 7.77 26.16
CA SER A 179 -3.55 7.70 27.59
C SER A 179 -3.75 9.09 28.20
N GLU A 180 -2.97 10.08 27.75
CA GLU A 180 -3.12 11.47 28.16
C GLU A 180 -4.44 12.04 27.61
N ALA A 181 -4.70 11.86 26.32
CA ALA A 181 -5.90 12.36 25.64
C ALA A 181 -7.20 11.83 26.25
N ILE A 182 -7.23 10.58 26.73
CA ILE A 182 -8.39 10.00 27.42
C ILE A 182 -8.43 10.37 28.90
N SER A 183 -7.30 10.72 29.53
CA SER A 183 -7.27 11.16 30.93
C SER A 183 -7.78 12.59 31.12
N VAL A 184 -7.76 13.41 30.06
CA VAL A 184 -8.33 14.77 30.05
C VAL A 184 -9.86 14.67 30.07
N ASN A 185 -10.42 14.59 31.28
CA ASN A 185 -11.82 14.74 31.68
C ASN A 185 -12.87 14.63 30.54
N TRP A 186 -12.95 13.46 29.91
CA TRP A 186 -13.95 13.12 28.90
C TRP A 186 -15.37 13.03 29.47
N GLU A 187 -15.47 12.80 30.78
CA GLU A 187 -16.73 12.65 31.54
C GLU A 187 -17.61 13.89 31.39
N LYS A 188 -17.03 15.11 31.44
CA LYS A 188 -17.77 16.38 31.25
C LYS A 188 -18.45 16.53 29.88
N LYS A 189 -18.02 15.77 28.86
CA LYS A 189 -18.59 15.83 27.51
C LYS A 189 -19.71 14.82 27.29
N LEU A 190 -19.73 13.74 28.09
CA LEU A 190 -20.75 12.70 28.02
C LEU A 190 -21.99 13.03 28.84
N GLU A 191 -21.87 13.79 29.93
CA GLU A 191 -23.01 14.37 30.67
C GLU A 191 -23.88 15.30 29.81
N LYS A 192 -23.38 15.76 28.65
CA LYS A 192 -24.13 16.59 27.69
C LYS A 192 -24.82 15.81 26.58
N ILE A 193 -24.67 14.48 26.51
CA ILE A 193 -25.60 13.66 25.73
C ILE A 193 -26.82 13.52 26.62
N LEU A 194 -27.77 14.45 26.41
CA LEU A 194 -29.09 14.46 27.02
C LEU A 194 -29.60 13.05 27.23
N ASP A 195 -30.22 12.78 28.38
CA ASP A 195 -31.19 11.70 28.53
C ASP A 195 -32.22 11.89 27.42
N ILE A 196 -31.97 11.29 26.27
CA ILE A 196 -32.98 11.10 25.25
C ILE A 196 -33.86 10.04 25.88
N GLU A 197 -35.02 10.47 26.38
CA GLU A 197 -36.10 9.56 26.70
C GLU A 197 -36.51 8.89 25.38
N VAL A 198 -35.86 7.78 25.09
CA VAL A 198 -36.16 6.96 23.93
C VAL A 198 -37.35 6.10 24.34
N ASP A 199 -38.53 6.38 23.78
CA ASP A 199 -39.61 5.41 23.85
C ASP A 199 -39.19 4.18 23.02
N MET A 200 -38.69 3.17 23.72
CA MET A 200 -38.29 1.90 23.14
C MET A 200 -39.43 1.26 22.32
N ARG A 201 -40.70 1.58 22.59
CA ARG A 201 -41.84 1.08 21.79
C ARG A 201 -41.89 1.72 20.41
N GLU A 202 -41.54 3.00 20.28
CA GLU A 202 -41.52 3.69 18.98
C GLU A 202 -40.36 3.19 18.11
N LEU A 203 -39.21 2.90 18.73
CA LEU A 203 -38.03 2.35 18.06
C LEU A 203 -38.18 0.88 17.65
N LEU A 204 -38.94 0.09 18.43
CA LEU A 204 -39.29 -1.30 18.15
C LEU A 204 -40.49 -1.45 17.22
N ASN A 205 -41.34 -0.43 17.07
CA ASN A 205 -42.49 -0.39 16.16
C ASN A 205 -42.13 0.02 14.73
N ASN A 206 -40.85 0.25 14.42
CA ASN A 206 -40.44 0.14 13.03
C ASN A 206 -40.69 -1.31 12.63
N GLU A 207 -41.78 -1.55 11.91
CA GLU A 207 -41.97 -2.76 11.13
C GLU A 207 -40.74 -2.85 10.23
N PHE A 208 -39.72 -3.58 10.69
CA PHE A 208 -38.67 -4.05 9.82
C PHE A 208 -39.41 -4.82 8.74
N GLU A 209 -39.41 -4.29 7.51
CA GLU A 209 -39.74 -5.10 6.36
C GLU A 209 -38.79 -6.28 6.41
N ASN A 210 -39.30 -7.42 6.89
CA ASN A 210 -38.57 -8.66 6.93
C ASN A 210 -38.24 -8.99 5.48
N HIS A 211 -37.05 -8.59 5.05
CA HIS A 211 -36.45 -9.06 3.82
C HIS A 211 -36.06 -10.51 4.07
N GLN A 212 -37.07 -11.39 4.02
CA GLN A 212 -36.82 -12.81 3.90
C GLN A 212 -36.01 -12.99 2.62
N ILE A 213 -34.92 -13.76 2.71
CA ILE A 213 -34.22 -14.23 1.52
C ILE A 213 -35.27 -14.96 0.69
N LYS A 214 -35.65 -14.38 -0.46
CA LYS A 214 -36.58 -15.06 -1.38
C LYS A 214 -35.88 -16.33 -1.84
N GLN A 215 -36.28 -17.47 -1.28
CA GLN A 215 -35.82 -18.78 -1.74
C GLN A 215 -36.41 -19.02 -3.13
N GLY A 216 -35.69 -18.59 -4.16
CA GLY A 216 -36.04 -18.85 -5.53
C GLY A 216 -35.83 -20.33 -5.84
N ARG A 217 -36.92 -21.08 -6.04
CA ARG A 217 -36.84 -22.43 -6.60
C ARG A 217 -36.79 -22.32 -8.11
N ILE A 218 -35.76 -22.87 -8.74
CA ILE A 218 -35.76 -23.06 -10.20
C ILE A 218 -36.86 -24.05 -10.54
N VAL A 219 -37.97 -23.56 -11.08
CA VAL A 219 -39.10 -24.38 -11.53
C VAL A 219 -38.75 -24.98 -12.90
N ASN A 220 -38.93 -26.29 -13.04
CA ASN A 220 -38.83 -26.98 -14.32
C ASN A 220 -40.25 -27.40 -14.69
N TYR A 221 -40.82 -26.79 -15.72
CA TYR A 221 -42.16 -27.09 -16.22
C TYR A 221 -42.15 -28.19 -17.30
N GLY A 222 -40.98 -28.74 -17.63
CA GLY A 222 -40.83 -29.85 -18.57
C GLY A 222 -40.39 -31.16 -17.89
N SER A 223 -40.26 -32.22 -18.68
CA SER A 223 -39.83 -33.53 -18.20
C SER A 223 -38.46 -33.47 -17.49
N SER A 224 -38.28 -34.30 -16.47
CA SER A 224 -37.04 -34.41 -15.68
C SER A 224 -35.84 -34.88 -16.51
N SER A 225 -36.09 -35.54 -17.65
CA SER A 225 -35.06 -35.99 -18.60
C SER A 225 -34.57 -34.89 -19.56
N SER A 226 -35.25 -33.74 -19.61
CA SER A 226 -34.85 -32.59 -20.42
C SER A 226 -33.54 -31.98 -19.94
N SER A 227 -32.88 -31.21 -20.81
CA SER A 227 -31.62 -30.52 -20.51
C SER A 227 -31.73 -29.67 -19.24
N PHE A 228 -32.86 -28.98 -19.07
CA PHE A 228 -33.14 -28.14 -17.90
C PHE A 228 -33.45 -28.97 -16.64
N GLY A 229 -34.10 -30.13 -16.79
CA GLY A 229 -34.34 -31.07 -15.70
C GLY A 229 -33.06 -31.67 -15.11
N ARG A 230 -32.12 -32.08 -15.96
CA ARG A 230 -30.81 -32.59 -15.52
C ARG A 230 -29.96 -31.51 -14.88
N PHE A 231 -30.00 -30.29 -15.43
CA PHE A 231 -29.31 -29.14 -14.86
C PHE A 231 -29.81 -28.82 -13.45
N LYS A 232 -31.12 -28.78 -13.25
CA LYS A 232 -31.72 -28.60 -11.92
C LYS A 232 -31.28 -29.68 -10.93
N LYS A 233 -31.22 -30.94 -11.36
CA LYS A 233 -30.81 -32.05 -10.49
C LYS A 233 -29.37 -31.89 -9.99
N ARG A 234 -28.44 -31.45 -10.85
CA ARG A 234 -27.02 -31.26 -10.50
C ARG A 234 -26.74 -30.08 -9.56
N ILE A 235 -27.66 -29.12 -9.45
CA ILE A 235 -27.48 -27.93 -8.59
C ILE A 235 -28.12 -28.14 -7.21
N MET A 236 -28.98 -29.15 -7.06
CA MET A 236 -29.69 -29.46 -5.82
C MET A 236 -29.12 -30.68 -5.08
N GLU A 237 -28.05 -31.30 -5.58
CA GLU A 237 -27.17 -32.24 -4.85
C GLU A 237 -26.04 -31.47 -4.17
#